data_AF-A0A2A6BMZ6-F1
#
_entry.id   AF-A0A2A6BMZ6-F1
#
_cell.length_a   1.000
_cell.length_b   1.000
_cell.length_c   1.000
_cell.angle_alpha   90.00
_cell.angle_beta   90.00
_cell.angle_gamma   90.00
#
_symmetry.space_group_name_H-M   'P 1'
#
loop_
_entity.id
_entity.type
_entity.pdbx_description
1 polymer ?
#
loop_
_entity_poly.entity_id
_entity_poly.type
_entity_poly.pdbx_seq_one_letter_code
_entity_poly.pdbx_strand_id
1 'polypeptide(L)'
;MPLSTEESAVQRLMEIIKPTEEMVCPRTSFARTPAESFTRRCLFPATFLLAHTVVAHALLKMARAGDRNVGKLTLFLLGAIELIMFWVYLPTALGAVESFYSVETFRRFFHAATPITGSVLNILSGCDTFLTLLVCYEFRLVAENAKARALVSSVRRQFAVYVAIVIVSVAVSAFTFGASWTPVWRCGGARMDVRPVFLISPELLRAGQYLFALVVIVIPCALLAHTNAKLARHVGYFTLPTETNELIAGSKPDASLIKLRRLLLALTVAFVLPHVLSLAPMFMTPPTVSVFTMLSAMSISNWMVFASRVICYTLLHKVSAHLAKMGVVHVY
;
A
#
# COMPACT_ATOMS: atom_id res chain seq x y z
N MET A 1 -36.86 36.77 -47.37
CA MET A 1 -35.74 36.88 -46.41
C MET A 1 -36.11 36.07 -45.18
N PRO A 2 -35.47 34.93 -44.89
CA PRO A 2 -35.82 34.16 -43.70
C PRO A 2 -34.91 34.58 -42.53
N LEU A 3 -35.49 35.31 -41.57
CA LEU A 3 -35.05 35.35 -40.18
C LEU A 3 -35.69 34.13 -39.50
N SER A 4 -34.97 33.02 -39.30
CA SER A 4 -35.52 31.89 -38.52
C SER A 4 -34.50 30.93 -37.90
N THR A 5 -33.19 31.19 -37.98
CA THR A 5 -32.17 30.27 -37.44
C THR A 5 -31.59 30.71 -36.10
N GLU A 6 -31.60 32.00 -35.75
CA GLU A 6 -31.06 32.49 -34.47
C GLU A 6 -32.03 32.31 -33.29
N GLU A 7 -33.33 32.55 -33.46
CA GLU A 7 -34.32 32.34 -32.38
C GLU A 7 -34.39 30.86 -31.95
N SER A 8 -34.22 29.93 -32.91
CA SER A 8 -34.11 28.50 -32.63
C SER A 8 -32.87 28.13 -31.81
N ALA A 9 -31.76 28.86 -31.94
CA ALA A 9 -30.55 28.58 -31.20
C ALA A 9 -30.64 29.13 -29.77
N VAL A 10 -31.24 30.31 -29.59
CA VAL A 10 -31.48 30.93 -28.29
C VAL A 10 -32.52 30.14 -27.48
N GLN A 11 -33.60 29.64 -28.10
CA GLN A 11 -34.56 28.76 -27.41
C GLN A 11 -33.94 27.42 -26.99
N ARG A 12 -33.08 26.81 -27.83
CA ARG A 12 -32.34 25.60 -27.42
C ARG A 12 -31.32 25.87 -26.31
N LEU A 13 -30.67 27.04 -26.32
CA LEU A 13 -29.81 27.48 -25.23
C LEU A 13 -30.59 27.73 -23.93
N MET A 14 -31.81 28.27 -24.02
CA MET A 14 -32.69 28.45 -22.86
C MET A 14 -33.27 27.14 -22.32
N GLU A 15 -33.45 26.10 -23.15
CA GLU A 15 -33.78 24.75 -22.67
C GLU A 15 -32.60 24.04 -21.99
N ILE A 16 -31.37 24.30 -22.43
CA ILE A 16 -30.14 23.87 -21.74
C ILE A 16 -29.94 24.64 -20.42
N ILE A 17 -30.46 25.88 -20.34
CA ILE A 17 -30.49 26.72 -19.13
C ILE A 17 -31.88 26.67 -18.48
N LYS A 18 -32.62 25.54 -18.55
CA LYS A 18 -33.62 25.29 -17.52
C LYS A 18 -32.86 25.11 -16.20
N PRO A 19 -33.21 25.82 -15.12
CA PRO A 19 -32.75 25.44 -13.80
C PRO A 19 -33.33 24.05 -13.57
N THR A 20 -32.50 23.02 -13.83
CA THR A 20 -32.79 21.65 -13.43
C THR A 20 -33.28 21.72 -11.99
N GLU A 21 -34.48 21.19 -11.79
CA GLU A 21 -35.13 20.88 -10.52
C GLU A 21 -34.16 20.96 -9.35
N GLU A 22 -34.52 21.71 -8.31
CA GLU A 22 -33.82 21.77 -7.03
C GLU A 22 -33.17 20.43 -6.71
N MET A 23 -31.87 20.33 -7.03
CA MET A 23 -31.13 19.09 -6.78
C MET A 23 -31.10 18.98 -5.27
N VAL A 24 -31.93 18.11 -4.70
CA VAL A 24 -31.87 17.82 -3.26
C VAL A 24 -30.51 17.20 -3.03
N CYS A 25 -29.56 17.99 -2.55
CA CYS A 25 -28.18 17.56 -2.43
C CYS A 25 -28.08 16.63 -1.21
N PRO A 26 -27.88 15.31 -1.40
CA PRO A 26 -27.85 14.38 -0.28
C PRO A 26 -26.68 14.75 0.64
N ARG A 27 -26.98 15.01 1.91
CA ARG A 27 -25.99 15.26 2.97
C ARG A 27 -25.47 13.97 3.61
N THR A 28 -25.90 12.82 3.10
CA THR A 28 -25.55 11.49 3.62
C THR A 28 -24.14 11.09 3.20
N SER A 29 -23.51 10.22 4.00
CA SER A 29 -22.11 9.79 3.81
C SER A 29 -21.84 9.25 2.39
N PHE A 30 -20.62 9.46 1.88
CA PHE A 30 -20.17 9.04 0.53
C PHE A 30 -20.11 7.52 0.30
N ALA A 31 -20.62 6.69 1.23
CA ALA A 31 -20.67 5.25 1.08
C ALA A 31 -21.78 4.88 0.07
N ARG A 32 -21.38 4.31 -1.06
CA ARG A 32 -22.28 3.90 -2.15
C ARG A 32 -22.79 2.48 -1.96
N THR A 33 -22.17 1.68 -1.09
CA THR A 33 -22.55 0.28 -0.83
C THR A 33 -22.58 -0.06 0.68
N PRO A 34 -23.36 -1.07 1.11
CA PRO A 34 -23.35 -1.55 2.49
C PRO A 34 -21.97 -2.04 2.94
N ALA A 35 -21.23 -2.69 2.03
CA ALA A 35 -19.85 -3.13 2.28
C ALA A 35 -18.93 -1.92 2.52
N GLU A 36 -19.00 -0.91 1.66
CA GLU A 36 -18.23 0.34 1.82
C GLU A 36 -18.57 1.03 3.15
N SER A 37 -19.84 1.05 3.53
CA SER A 37 -20.30 1.60 4.81
C SER A 37 -19.73 0.83 6.01
N PHE A 38 -19.87 -0.51 6.05
CA PHE A 38 -19.33 -1.35 7.14
C PHE A 38 -17.81 -1.23 7.24
N THR A 39 -17.14 -1.30 6.11
CA THR A 39 -15.70 -1.20 5.98
C THR A 39 -15.18 0.14 6.50
N ARG A 40 -15.85 1.25 6.17
CA ARG A 40 -15.45 2.58 6.63
C ARG A 40 -15.82 2.87 8.08
N ARG A 41 -16.98 2.42 8.56
CA ARG A 41 -17.47 2.70 9.92
C ARG A 41 -16.85 1.80 10.99
N CYS A 42 -16.59 0.53 10.66
CA CYS A 42 -16.18 -0.48 11.63
C CYS A 42 -14.74 -0.94 11.41
N LEU A 43 -14.40 -1.39 10.19
CA LEU A 43 -13.07 -1.96 9.92
C LEU A 43 -11.97 -0.89 9.90
N PHE A 44 -12.24 0.30 9.34
CA PHE A 44 -11.28 1.42 9.31
C PHE A 44 -10.76 1.81 10.68
N PRO A 45 -11.62 2.26 11.60
CA PRO A 45 -11.13 2.74 12.89
C PRO A 45 -10.45 1.62 13.68
N ALA A 46 -10.99 0.41 13.65
CA ALA A 46 -10.45 -0.72 14.40
C ALA A 46 -9.04 -1.10 13.94
N THR A 47 -8.83 -1.26 12.63
CA THR A 47 -7.49 -1.61 12.15
C THR A 47 -6.55 -0.42 12.10
N PHE A 48 -7.02 0.82 11.92
CA PHE A 48 -6.19 2.00 12.08
C PHE A 48 -5.60 2.03 13.49
N LEU A 49 -6.43 1.85 14.53
CA LEU A 49 -5.99 1.79 15.92
C LEU A 49 -5.04 0.61 16.16
N LEU A 50 -5.39 -0.59 15.67
CA LEU A 50 -4.54 -1.78 15.80
C LEU A 50 -3.19 -1.56 15.12
N ALA A 51 -3.18 -1.05 13.89
CA ALA A 51 -1.97 -0.83 13.13
C ALA A 51 -1.09 0.23 13.77
N HIS A 52 -1.69 1.33 14.22
CA HIS A 52 -0.98 2.40 14.91
C HIS A 52 -0.34 1.88 16.20
N THR A 53 -1.09 1.14 17.03
CA THR A 53 -0.58 0.58 18.29
C THR A 53 0.51 -0.49 18.05
N VAL A 54 0.31 -1.40 17.09
CA VAL A 54 1.29 -2.44 16.74
C VAL A 54 2.57 -1.84 16.19
N VAL A 55 2.47 -0.92 15.23
CA VAL A 55 3.64 -0.30 14.60
C VAL A 55 4.38 0.59 15.59
N ALA A 56 3.67 1.43 16.35
CA ALA A 56 4.29 2.26 17.38
C ALA A 56 4.98 1.42 18.46
N HIS A 57 4.33 0.35 18.94
CA HIS A 57 4.92 -0.55 19.93
C HIS A 57 6.18 -1.24 19.39
N ALA A 58 6.15 -1.71 18.13
CA ALA A 58 7.30 -2.34 17.49
C ALA A 58 8.47 -1.36 17.28
N LEU A 59 8.19 -0.10 16.92
CA LEU A 59 9.19 0.96 16.80
C LEU A 59 9.83 1.27 18.16
N LEU A 60 9.03 1.42 19.22
CA LEU A 60 9.51 1.63 20.59
C LEU A 60 10.38 0.46 21.06
N LYS A 61 9.97 -0.77 20.75
CA LYS A 61 10.75 -1.97 21.08
C LYS A 61 12.07 -2.03 20.31
N MET A 62 12.09 -1.66 19.03
CA MET A 62 13.32 -1.58 18.24
C MET A 62 14.28 -0.51 18.74
N ALA A 63 13.76 0.66 19.12
CA ALA A 63 14.57 1.73 19.71
C ALA A 63 15.28 1.26 20.99
N ARG A 64 14.62 0.40 21.79
CA ARG A 64 15.15 -0.16 23.04
C ARG A 64 16.06 -1.39 22.86
N ALA A 65 15.96 -2.11 21.75
CA ALA A 65 16.63 -3.41 21.58
C ALA A 65 18.13 -3.35 21.21
N GLY A 66 18.73 -2.16 21.08
CA GLY A 66 20.12 -2.01 20.61
C GLY A 66 20.32 -2.49 19.16
N ASP A 67 21.54 -2.80 18.74
CA ASP A 67 21.88 -3.16 17.33
C ASP A 67 21.73 -4.65 17.00
N ARG A 68 20.97 -5.39 17.81
CA ARG A 68 20.86 -6.86 17.70
C ARG A 68 19.98 -7.35 16.54
N ASN A 69 19.21 -6.48 15.90
CA ASN A 69 18.25 -6.86 14.85
C ASN A 69 18.83 -6.65 13.44
N VAL A 70 18.71 -7.65 12.58
CA VAL A 70 19.04 -7.51 11.16
C VAL A 70 18.07 -6.55 10.49
N GLY A 71 18.58 -5.64 9.66
CA GLY A 71 17.76 -4.67 8.92
C GLY A 71 17.02 -3.67 9.82
N LYS A 72 17.53 -3.40 11.03
CA LYS A 72 16.89 -2.49 12.01
C LYS A 72 16.55 -1.13 11.42
N LEU A 73 17.48 -0.49 10.69
CA LEU A 73 17.24 0.82 10.09
C LEU A 73 16.12 0.77 9.05
N THR A 74 16.17 -0.23 8.16
CA THR A 74 15.16 -0.42 7.11
C THR A 74 13.79 -0.76 7.71
N LEU A 75 13.74 -1.59 8.77
CA LEU A 75 12.51 -1.88 9.53
C LEU A 75 11.96 -0.64 10.23
N PHE A 76 12.82 0.21 10.78
CA PHE A 76 12.40 1.47 11.40
C PHE A 76 11.78 2.41 10.35
N LEU A 77 12.45 2.57 9.21
CA LEU A 77 11.94 3.38 8.11
C LEU A 77 10.62 2.84 7.56
N LEU A 78 10.52 1.52 7.38
CA LEU A 78 9.28 0.86 6.97
C LEU A 78 8.14 1.15 7.96
N GLY A 79 8.39 1.02 9.26
CA GLY A 79 7.40 1.34 10.28
C GLY A 79 7.00 2.83 10.30
N ALA A 80 7.94 3.74 10.03
CA ALA A 80 7.63 5.16 9.88
C ALA A 80 6.73 5.42 8.65
N ILE A 81 7.01 4.78 7.52
CA ILE A 81 6.18 4.89 6.31
C ILE A 81 4.77 4.32 6.54
N GLU A 82 4.64 3.19 7.23
CA GLU A 82 3.34 2.64 7.64
C GLU A 82 2.54 3.65 8.48
N LEU A 83 3.16 4.27 9.50
CA LEU A 83 2.50 5.29 10.30
C LEU A 83 2.06 6.50 9.46
N ILE A 84 2.93 6.98 8.57
CA ILE A 84 2.60 8.11 7.68
C ILE A 84 1.43 7.73 6.76
N MET A 85 1.43 6.53 6.18
CA MET A 85 0.32 6.04 5.36
C MET A 85 -0.99 6.04 6.14
N PHE A 86 -1.00 5.60 7.40
CA PHE A 86 -2.19 5.65 8.25
C PHE A 86 -2.71 7.08 8.38
N TRP A 87 -1.84 8.05 8.68
CA TRP A 87 -2.23 9.46 8.77
C TRP A 87 -2.74 10.01 7.44
N VAL A 88 -2.15 9.61 6.32
CA VAL A 88 -2.59 10.04 4.98
C VAL A 88 -3.97 9.44 4.62
N TYR A 89 -4.30 8.24 5.10
CA TYR A 89 -5.62 7.63 4.95
C TYR A 89 -6.71 8.24 5.84
N LEU A 90 -6.32 8.88 6.95
CA LEU A 90 -7.25 9.38 7.96
C LEU A 90 -8.31 10.34 7.40
N PRO A 91 -7.99 11.35 6.56
CA PRO A 91 -8.99 12.19 5.93
C PRO A 91 -10.01 11.38 5.13
N THR A 92 -9.55 10.42 4.32
CA THR A 92 -10.41 9.58 3.48
C THR A 92 -11.39 8.76 4.32
N ALA A 93 -10.94 8.27 5.46
CA ALA A 93 -11.78 7.51 6.37
C ALA A 93 -12.77 8.36 7.16
N LEU A 94 -12.34 9.51 7.67
CA LEU A 94 -13.22 10.44 8.37
C LEU A 94 -14.32 10.98 7.44
N GLY A 95 -14.03 11.20 6.16
CA GLY A 95 -15.04 11.58 5.16
C GLY A 95 -16.12 10.53 4.90
N ALA A 96 -15.93 9.30 5.36
CA ALA A 96 -16.95 8.27 5.29
C ALA A 96 -17.87 8.22 6.52
N VAL A 97 -17.52 8.93 7.59
CA VAL A 97 -18.33 9.01 8.80
C VAL A 97 -19.26 10.21 8.68
N GLU A 98 -20.56 9.96 8.77
CA GLU A 98 -21.60 10.96 8.54
C GLU A 98 -21.51 12.18 9.48
N SER A 99 -21.13 11.96 10.75
CA SER A 99 -20.94 13.04 11.72
C SER A 99 -19.80 14.00 11.35
N PHE A 100 -18.75 13.50 10.67
CA PHE A 100 -17.67 14.35 10.15
C PHE A 100 -18.03 14.96 8.79
N TYR A 101 -18.61 14.17 7.89
CA TYR A 101 -18.97 14.61 6.53
C TYR A 101 -20.11 15.63 6.49
N SER A 102 -20.98 15.64 7.51
CA SER A 102 -22.04 16.63 7.67
C SER A 102 -21.50 18.03 7.97
N VAL A 103 -20.28 18.15 8.51
CA VAL A 103 -19.60 19.43 8.76
C VAL A 103 -19.01 19.96 7.45
N GLU A 104 -19.47 21.14 7.02
CA GLU A 104 -19.12 21.72 5.73
C GLU A 104 -17.61 21.96 5.56
N THR A 105 -16.95 22.54 6.56
CA THR A 105 -15.50 22.80 6.53
C THR A 105 -14.71 21.51 6.36
N PHE A 106 -15.11 20.45 7.07
CA PHE A 106 -14.47 19.14 6.98
C PHE A 106 -14.70 18.49 5.61
N ARG A 107 -15.94 18.56 5.09
CA ARG A 107 -16.29 18.07 3.76
C ARG A 107 -15.49 18.77 2.67
N ARG A 108 -15.32 20.09 2.74
CA ARG A 108 -14.48 20.87 1.81
C ARG A 108 -13.00 20.45 1.90
N PHE A 109 -12.48 20.27 3.11
CA PHE A 109 -11.13 19.76 3.32
C PHE A 109 -10.93 18.35 2.73
N PHE A 110 -11.83 17.41 3.02
CA PHE A 110 -11.79 16.04 2.50
C PHE A 110 -11.70 16.00 0.98
N HIS A 111 -12.57 16.74 0.29
CA HIS A 111 -12.64 16.77 -1.17
C HIS A 111 -11.41 17.45 -1.80
N ALA A 112 -10.87 18.49 -1.16
CA ALA A 112 -9.61 19.12 -1.60
C ALA A 112 -8.40 18.21 -1.38
N ALA A 113 -8.38 17.44 -0.29
CA ALA A 113 -7.28 16.54 0.04
C ALA A 113 -7.28 15.26 -0.80
N THR A 114 -8.46 14.74 -1.18
CA THR A 114 -8.62 13.41 -1.83
C THR A 114 -7.69 13.16 -3.03
N PRO A 115 -7.53 14.09 -4.00
CA PRO A 115 -6.62 13.89 -5.14
C PRO A 115 -5.14 13.80 -4.72
N ILE A 116 -4.73 14.63 -3.75
CA ILE A 116 -3.37 14.66 -3.21
C ILE A 116 -3.13 13.39 -2.41
N THR A 117 -4.08 13.02 -1.55
CA THR A 117 -4.05 11.78 -0.76
C THR A 117 -3.86 10.55 -1.65
N GLY A 118 -4.62 10.41 -2.74
CA GLY A 118 -4.45 9.27 -3.66
C GLY A 118 -3.05 9.18 -4.28
N SER A 119 -2.50 10.32 -4.71
CA SER A 119 -1.16 10.38 -5.33
C SER A 119 -0.06 10.07 -4.30
N VAL A 120 -0.15 10.67 -3.10
CA VAL A 120 0.79 10.42 -2.00
C VAL A 120 0.73 8.96 -1.54
N LEU A 121 -0.47 8.36 -1.45
CA LEU A 121 -0.63 6.95 -1.09
C LEU A 121 0.03 6.01 -2.10
N ASN A 122 -0.03 6.31 -3.40
CA ASN A 122 0.67 5.50 -4.41
C ASN A 122 2.19 5.59 -4.26
N ILE A 123 2.73 6.78 -3.98
CA ILE A 123 4.17 6.96 -3.70
C ILE A 123 4.57 6.16 -2.46
N LEU A 124 3.85 6.31 -1.35
CA LEU A 124 4.14 5.62 -0.10
C LEU A 124 3.98 4.11 -0.24
N SER A 125 3.00 3.64 -1.03
CA SER A 125 2.81 2.23 -1.37
C SER A 125 4.00 1.66 -2.14
N GLY A 126 4.57 2.43 -3.07
CA GLY A 126 5.82 2.08 -3.75
C GLY A 126 6.97 1.94 -2.77
N CYS A 127 7.16 2.92 -1.89
CA CYS A 127 8.20 2.92 -0.88
C CYS A 127 8.07 1.72 0.07
N ASP A 128 6.88 1.45 0.59
CA ASP A 128 6.56 0.30 1.45
C ASP A 128 6.96 -1.02 0.79
N THR A 129 6.54 -1.21 -0.47
CA THR A 129 6.84 -2.43 -1.25
C THR A 129 8.35 -2.61 -1.42
N PHE A 130 9.07 -1.58 -1.86
CA PHE A 130 10.51 -1.68 -2.09
C PHE A 130 11.31 -1.82 -0.80
N LEU A 131 10.89 -1.18 0.30
CA LEU A 131 11.52 -1.35 1.60
C LEU A 131 11.27 -2.76 2.16
N THR A 132 10.07 -3.31 2.00
CA THR A 132 9.77 -4.71 2.36
C THR A 132 10.70 -5.66 1.62
N LEU A 133 10.88 -5.46 0.32
CA LEU A 133 11.81 -6.24 -0.50
C LEU A 133 13.26 -6.07 -0.03
N LEU A 134 13.67 -4.83 0.26
CA LEU A 134 15.01 -4.51 0.75
C LEU A 134 15.31 -5.22 2.07
N VAL A 135 14.40 -5.20 3.05
CA VAL A 135 14.56 -5.93 4.32
C VAL A 135 14.74 -7.43 4.07
N CYS A 136 13.92 -8.03 3.21
CA CYS A 136 14.04 -9.46 2.88
C CYS A 136 15.39 -9.76 2.21
N TYR A 137 15.87 -8.85 1.36
CA TYR A 137 17.17 -8.96 0.70
C TYR A 137 18.32 -8.80 1.70
N GLU A 138 18.23 -7.88 2.65
CA GLU A 138 19.19 -7.72 3.76
C GLU A 138 19.26 -9.01 4.61
N PHE A 139 18.10 -9.61 4.95
CA PHE A 139 18.07 -10.90 5.64
C PHE A 139 18.82 -11.98 4.87
N ARG A 140 18.59 -12.06 3.55
CA ARG A 140 19.28 -13.00 2.67
C ARG A 140 20.78 -12.75 2.62
N LEU A 141 21.21 -11.51 2.41
CA LEU A 141 22.63 -11.16 2.34
C LEU A 141 23.37 -11.51 3.64
N VAL A 142 22.77 -11.19 4.78
CA VAL A 142 23.34 -11.47 6.10
C VAL A 142 23.44 -12.96 6.37
N ALA A 143 22.51 -13.76 5.83
CA ALA A 143 22.56 -15.22 5.88
C ALA A 143 23.55 -15.85 4.88
N GLU A 144 23.82 -15.21 3.73
CA GLU A 144 24.71 -15.72 2.69
C GLU A 144 26.19 -15.45 2.98
N ASN A 145 26.54 -14.27 3.51
CA ASN A 145 27.94 -13.88 3.62
C ASN A 145 28.22 -12.91 4.78
N ALA A 146 29.20 -13.23 5.63
CA ALA A 146 29.67 -12.35 6.70
C ALA A 146 30.18 -11.00 6.16
N LYS A 147 30.80 -10.96 4.96
CA LYS A 147 31.24 -9.73 4.31
C LYS A 147 30.07 -8.86 3.82
N ALA A 148 28.94 -9.47 3.49
CA ALA A 148 27.74 -8.73 3.10
C ALA A 148 27.10 -7.98 4.29
N ARG A 149 27.43 -8.36 5.54
CA ARG A 149 27.03 -7.58 6.72
C ARG A 149 27.64 -6.19 6.74
N ALA A 150 28.92 -6.06 6.39
CA ALA A 150 29.60 -4.77 6.30
C ALA A 150 28.99 -3.86 5.22
N LEU A 151 28.43 -4.46 4.17
CA LEU A 151 27.70 -3.75 3.13
C LEU A 151 26.36 -3.22 3.65
N VAL A 152 25.61 -4.07 4.36
CA VAL A 152 24.30 -3.73 4.93
C VAL A 152 24.42 -2.76 6.12
N SER A 153 25.54 -2.76 6.86
CA SER A 153 25.77 -1.84 7.97
C SER A 153 26.23 -0.44 7.55
N SER A 154 26.58 -0.23 6.27
CA SER A 154 27.05 1.06 5.78
C SER A 154 25.89 2.05 5.58
N VAL A 155 25.69 2.95 6.54
CA VAL A 155 24.66 4.00 6.54
C VAL A 155 24.62 4.81 5.23
N ARG A 156 25.77 5.20 4.66
CA ARG A 156 25.82 5.98 3.41
C ARG A 156 25.22 5.23 2.22
N ARG A 157 25.45 3.92 2.14
CA ARG A 157 24.93 3.07 1.05
C ARG A 157 23.44 2.83 1.24
N GLN A 158 23.00 2.54 2.47
CA GLN A 158 21.58 2.42 2.79
C GLN A 158 20.82 3.72 2.48
N PHE A 159 21.37 4.88 2.83
CA PHE A 159 20.78 6.16 2.49
C PHE A 159 20.62 6.36 0.98
N ALA A 160 21.64 6.03 0.18
CA ALA A 160 21.56 6.10 -1.28
C ALA A 160 20.46 5.17 -1.84
N VAL A 161 20.31 3.97 -1.28
CA VAL A 161 19.22 3.05 -1.66
C VAL A 161 17.85 3.62 -1.27
N TYR A 162 17.71 4.23 -0.09
CA TYR A 162 16.45 4.85 0.33
C TYR A 162 16.05 6.01 -0.59
N VAL A 163 17.01 6.86 -0.98
CA VAL A 163 16.77 7.93 -1.95
C VAL A 163 16.33 7.36 -3.29
N ALA A 164 16.98 6.30 -3.78
CA ALA A 164 16.59 5.64 -5.02
C ALA A 164 15.17 5.06 -4.94
N ILE A 165 14.79 4.43 -3.82
CA ILE A 165 13.43 3.93 -3.58
C ILE A 165 12.40 5.06 -3.68
N VAL A 166 12.66 6.21 -3.07
CA VAL A 166 11.76 7.37 -3.13
C VAL A 166 11.65 7.88 -4.57
N ILE A 167 12.78 8.06 -5.28
CA ILE A 167 12.79 8.54 -6.66
C ILE A 167 12.00 7.60 -7.58
N VAL A 168 12.24 6.30 -7.50
CA VAL A 168 11.53 5.30 -8.32
C VAL A 168 10.04 5.32 -7.99
N SER A 169 9.67 5.38 -6.71
CA SER A 169 8.26 5.41 -6.27
C SER A 169 7.51 6.65 -6.76
N VAL A 170 8.18 7.82 -6.76
CA VAL A 170 7.65 9.05 -7.34
C VAL A 170 7.51 8.92 -8.85
N ALA A 171 8.54 8.43 -9.55
CA ALA A 171 8.54 8.30 -11.01
C ALA A 171 7.41 7.39 -11.51
N VAL A 172 7.23 6.21 -10.91
CA VAL A 172 6.17 5.26 -11.30
C VAL A 172 4.79 5.72 -10.88
N SER A 173 4.67 6.65 -9.93
CA SER A 173 3.41 7.24 -9.49
C SER A 173 3.09 8.56 -10.20
N ALA A 174 4.00 9.11 -11.01
CA ALA A 174 3.87 10.45 -11.59
C ALA A 174 2.59 10.64 -12.43
N PHE A 175 2.11 9.57 -13.08
CA PHE A 175 0.88 9.58 -13.87
C PHE A 175 -0.36 9.97 -13.06
N THR A 176 -0.35 9.75 -11.74
CA THR A 176 -1.46 10.08 -10.84
C THR A 176 -1.67 11.59 -10.71
N PHE A 177 -0.60 12.38 -10.87
CA PHE A 177 -0.68 13.84 -10.91
C PHE A 177 -1.21 14.37 -12.24
N GLY A 178 -1.05 13.62 -13.34
CA GLY A 178 -1.62 13.96 -14.65
C GLY A 178 -3.14 13.75 -14.73
N ALA A 179 -3.70 12.97 -13.82
CA ALA A 179 -5.14 12.83 -13.61
C ALA A 179 -5.60 13.80 -12.52
N SER A 180 -5.52 15.11 -12.79
CA SER A 180 -6.01 16.10 -11.85
C SER A 180 -7.54 16.12 -11.86
N TRP A 181 -8.11 15.70 -10.74
CA TRP A 181 -9.52 15.80 -10.46
C TRP A 181 -9.80 17.23 -10.01
N THR A 182 -10.24 18.13 -10.90
CA THR A 182 -10.66 19.46 -10.46
C THR A 182 -11.96 19.33 -9.68
N PRO A 183 -11.99 19.70 -8.39
CA PRO A 183 -13.23 19.74 -7.62
C PRO A 183 -14.13 20.84 -8.19
N VAL A 184 -15.23 20.46 -8.83
CA VAL A 184 -16.32 21.40 -9.10
C VAL A 184 -17.33 21.25 -7.98
N TRP A 185 -17.36 22.26 -7.12
CA TRP A 185 -18.30 22.31 -6.02
C TRP A 185 -19.69 22.66 -6.55
N ARG A 186 -20.64 21.77 -6.30
CA ARG A 186 -22.07 22.06 -6.45
C ARG A 186 -22.71 22.05 -5.06
N CYS A 187 -23.86 22.70 -4.95
CA CYS A 187 -24.64 22.70 -3.72
C CYS A 187 -23.91 23.26 -2.49
N GLY A 188 -23.23 24.42 -2.58
CA GLY A 188 -22.50 24.99 -1.44
C GLY A 188 -21.40 24.08 -0.88
N GLY A 189 -20.83 23.19 -1.70
CA GLY A 189 -19.80 22.25 -1.28
C GLY A 189 -20.33 20.92 -0.72
N ALA A 190 -21.63 20.65 -0.82
CA ALA A 190 -22.22 19.35 -0.48
C ALA A 190 -21.93 18.26 -1.52
N ARG A 191 -21.69 18.64 -2.77
CA ARG A 191 -21.37 17.73 -3.87
C ARG A 191 -20.09 18.18 -4.57
N MET A 192 -19.11 17.30 -4.63
CA MET A 192 -17.95 17.44 -5.52
C MET A 192 -18.27 16.69 -6.80
N ASP A 193 -18.61 17.43 -7.86
CA ASP A 193 -18.55 16.86 -9.20
C ASP A 193 -17.08 16.87 -9.62
N VAL A 194 -16.56 15.69 -9.89
CA VAL A 194 -15.18 15.55 -10.29
C VAL A 194 -15.14 15.63 -11.80
N ARG A 195 -14.71 16.77 -12.34
CA ARG A 195 -14.37 16.84 -13.76
C ARG A 195 -12.96 16.28 -13.89
N PRO A 196 -12.76 15.18 -14.63
CA PRO A 196 -11.41 14.74 -14.92
C PRO A 196 -10.79 15.78 -15.84
N VAL A 197 -9.88 16.59 -15.29
CA VAL A 197 -8.96 17.37 -16.11
C VAL A 197 -7.79 16.45 -16.37
N PHE A 198 -7.95 15.70 -17.45
CA PHE A 198 -6.92 14.86 -18.01
C PHE A 198 -5.85 15.77 -18.61
N LEU A 199 -4.78 16.02 -17.85
CA LEU A 199 -3.55 16.61 -18.41
C LEU A 199 -2.83 15.60 -19.32
N ILE A 200 -3.22 14.32 -19.23
CA ILE A 200 -2.72 13.19 -20.01
C ILE A 200 -3.88 12.39 -20.58
N SER A 201 -3.71 11.78 -21.75
CA SER A 201 -4.80 11.00 -22.37
C SER A 201 -5.21 9.80 -21.49
N PRO A 202 -6.48 9.32 -21.60
CA PRO A 202 -6.94 8.13 -20.87
C PRO A 202 -6.12 6.85 -21.16
N GLU A 203 -5.51 6.76 -22.34
CA GLU A 203 -4.59 5.68 -22.72
C GLU A 203 -3.28 5.78 -21.93
N LEU A 204 -2.72 6.99 -21.78
CA LEU A 204 -1.49 7.20 -21.01
C LEU A 204 -1.74 6.97 -19.51
N LEU A 205 -2.91 7.34 -19.01
CA LEU A 205 -3.35 7.01 -17.64
C LEU A 205 -3.40 5.49 -17.42
N ARG A 206 -4.01 4.75 -18.35
CA ARG A 206 -4.06 3.28 -18.30
C ARG A 206 -2.66 2.65 -18.38
N ALA A 207 -1.82 3.13 -19.31
CA ALA A 207 -0.43 2.68 -19.41
C ALA A 207 0.35 2.92 -18.12
N GLY A 208 0.16 4.08 -17.48
CA GLY A 208 0.74 4.39 -16.17
C GLY A 208 0.27 3.45 -15.06
N GLN A 209 -1.02 3.12 -15.01
CA GLN A 209 -1.57 2.15 -14.07
C GLN A 209 -0.97 0.74 -14.27
N TYR A 210 -0.83 0.28 -15.51
CA TYR A 210 -0.18 -0.99 -15.81
C TYR A 210 1.31 -1.00 -15.45
N LEU A 211 2.02 0.09 -15.72
CA LEU A 211 3.42 0.22 -15.35
C LEU A 211 3.59 0.18 -13.82
N PHE A 212 2.74 0.90 -13.09
CA PHE A 212 2.73 0.86 -11.63
C PHE A 212 2.44 -0.54 -11.11
N ALA A 213 1.40 -1.21 -11.62
CA ALA A 213 1.08 -2.58 -11.24
C ALA A 213 2.25 -3.54 -11.51
N LEU A 214 2.92 -3.41 -12.65
CA LEU A 214 4.06 -4.25 -12.98
C LEU A 214 5.24 -4.01 -12.02
N VAL A 215 5.63 -2.74 -11.82
CA VAL A 215 6.85 -2.35 -11.11
C VAL A 215 6.71 -2.38 -9.59
N VAL A 216 5.52 -2.07 -9.08
CA VAL A 216 5.25 -1.99 -7.64
C VAL A 216 4.57 -3.25 -7.10
N ILE A 217 3.91 -4.05 -7.94
CA ILE A 217 3.17 -5.24 -7.47
C ILE A 217 3.81 -6.52 -8.02
N VAL A 218 3.75 -6.73 -9.33
CA VAL A 218 4.12 -8.03 -9.95
C VAL A 218 5.60 -8.37 -9.75
N ILE A 219 6.51 -7.47 -10.13
CA ILE A 219 7.95 -7.68 -10.01
C ILE A 219 8.36 -7.85 -8.52
N PRO A 220 7.95 -6.98 -7.58
CA PRO A 220 8.29 -7.14 -6.17
C PRO A 220 7.74 -8.42 -5.55
N CYS A 221 6.52 -8.85 -5.89
CA CYS A 221 5.98 -10.13 -5.44
C CYS A 221 6.86 -11.31 -5.87
N ALA A 222 7.28 -11.34 -7.15
CA ALA A 222 8.17 -12.39 -7.66
C ALA A 222 9.55 -12.36 -6.99
N LEU A 223 10.14 -11.18 -6.84
CA LEU A 223 11.44 -11.00 -6.21
C LEU A 223 11.42 -11.37 -4.72
N LEU A 224 10.35 -11.02 -3.99
CA LEU A 224 10.20 -11.36 -2.58
C LEU A 224 10.06 -12.87 -2.40
N ALA A 225 9.22 -13.52 -3.21
CA ALA A 225 9.07 -14.98 -3.17
C ALA A 225 10.40 -15.69 -3.46
N HIS A 226 11.13 -15.25 -4.49
CA HIS A 226 12.46 -15.77 -4.83
C HIS A 226 13.49 -15.55 -3.72
N THR A 227 13.52 -14.35 -3.15
CA THR A 227 14.45 -13.98 -2.07
C THR A 227 14.20 -14.80 -0.81
N ASN A 228 12.94 -14.96 -0.41
CA ASN A 228 12.56 -15.77 0.75
C ASN A 228 12.84 -17.26 0.51
N ALA A 229 12.61 -17.77 -0.70
CA ALA A 229 12.96 -19.14 -1.06
C ALA A 229 14.47 -19.38 -0.98
N LYS A 230 15.30 -18.44 -1.47
CA LYS A 230 16.76 -18.53 -1.37
C LYS A 230 17.25 -18.43 0.08
N LEU A 231 16.69 -17.53 0.89
CA LEU A 231 17.01 -17.42 2.31
C LEU A 231 16.68 -18.73 3.06
N ALA A 232 15.51 -19.30 2.82
CA ALA A 232 15.08 -20.56 3.43
C ALA A 232 16.00 -21.76 3.09
N ARG A 233 16.61 -21.75 1.90
CA ARG A 233 17.62 -22.74 1.50
C ARG A 233 18.95 -22.50 2.23
N HIS A 234 19.48 -21.28 2.18
CA HIS A 234 20.80 -20.97 2.79
C HIS A 234 20.85 -21.22 4.29
N VAL A 235 19.81 -20.83 5.03
CA VAL A 235 19.77 -21.08 6.48
C VAL A 235 19.69 -22.58 6.79
N GLY A 236 19.11 -23.39 5.89
CA GLY A 236 19.11 -24.85 6.03
C GLY A 236 20.47 -25.52 5.82
N TYR A 237 21.42 -24.86 5.14
CA TYR A 237 22.77 -25.36 4.94
C TYR A 237 23.73 -24.98 6.09
N PHE A 238 23.53 -23.82 6.73
CA PHE A 238 24.43 -23.32 7.78
C PHE A 238 24.35 -24.08 9.13
N THR A 239 23.28 -24.83 9.37
CA THR A 239 23.02 -25.53 10.65
C THR A 239 23.51 -26.98 10.71
N LEU A 240 24.15 -27.50 9.66
CA LEU A 240 24.61 -28.90 9.63
C LEU A 240 26.09 -28.94 9.25
N PRO A 241 26.99 -29.35 10.18
CA PRO A 241 28.33 -29.74 9.79
C PRO A 241 28.20 -30.95 8.85
N THR A 242 28.85 -30.88 7.69
CA THR A 242 28.75 -31.89 6.63
C THR A 242 29.16 -33.29 7.09
N GLU A 243 29.99 -33.41 8.13
CA GLU A 243 30.39 -34.71 8.72
C GLU A 243 29.34 -35.31 9.66
N THR A 244 28.36 -34.54 10.14
CA THR A 244 27.29 -35.04 11.03
C THR A 244 26.00 -35.40 10.29
N ASN A 245 25.85 -35.02 9.02
CA ASN A 245 24.67 -35.35 8.21
C ASN A 245 24.51 -36.85 7.94
N GLU A 246 25.61 -37.61 7.89
CA GLU A 246 25.56 -39.06 7.67
C GLU A 246 25.28 -39.84 8.96
N LEU A 247 25.69 -39.32 10.12
CA LEU A 247 25.40 -39.91 11.43
C LEU A 247 24.00 -39.54 11.97
N ILE A 248 23.40 -38.49 11.42
CA ILE A 248 22.12 -37.90 11.85
C ILE A 248 21.07 -38.03 10.72
N ALA A 249 21.15 -39.05 9.88
CA ALA A 249 20.08 -39.37 8.93
C ALA A 249 18.74 -39.75 9.61
N GLY A 250 18.72 -39.86 10.95
CA GLY A 250 17.54 -40.12 11.78
C GLY A 250 17.07 -39.00 12.71
N SER A 251 17.72 -37.81 12.77
CA SER A 251 17.22 -36.75 13.67
C SER A 251 16.22 -35.81 12.99
N LYS A 252 15.21 -35.41 13.76
CA LYS A 252 14.14 -34.51 13.32
C LYS A 252 14.74 -33.16 12.88
N PRO A 253 14.20 -32.53 11.82
CA PRO A 253 14.63 -31.20 11.42
C PRO A 253 14.56 -30.23 12.60
N ASP A 254 15.61 -29.42 12.76
CA ASP A 254 15.70 -28.43 13.85
C ASP A 254 14.43 -27.57 13.87
N ALA A 255 13.72 -27.59 15.00
CA ALA A 255 12.46 -26.87 15.20
C ALA A 255 12.63 -25.36 14.93
N SER A 256 13.84 -24.82 15.11
CA SER A 256 14.18 -23.43 14.82
C SER A 256 14.08 -23.11 13.31
N LEU A 257 14.55 -24.02 12.45
CA LEU A 257 14.52 -23.90 10.98
C LEU A 257 13.10 -24.04 10.43
N ILE A 258 12.35 -25.01 10.96
CA ILE A 258 10.94 -25.20 10.58
C ILE A 258 10.15 -23.93 10.87
N LYS A 259 10.37 -23.34 12.05
CA LYS A 259 9.71 -22.08 12.44
C LYS A 259 10.09 -20.94 11.50
N LEU A 260 11.36 -20.77 11.14
CA LEU A 260 11.79 -19.74 10.20
C LEU A 260 11.15 -19.93 8.81
N ARG A 261 11.15 -21.15 8.28
CA ARG A 261 10.52 -21.47 6.98
C ARG A 261 9.03 -21.15 6.98
N ARG A 262 8.32 -21.49 8.07
CA ARG A 262 6.90 -21.13 8.24
C ARG A 262 6.69 -19.62 8.29
N LEU A 263 7.56 -18.87 8.97
CA LEU A 263 7.50 -17.41 9.01
C LEU A 263 7.75 -16.78 7.62
N LEU A 264 8.74 -17.27 6.86
CA LEU A 264 9.04 -16.80 5.51
C LEU A 264 7.92 -17.14 4.51
N LEU A 265 7.32 -18.32 4.63
CA LEU A 265 6.14 -18.70 3.83
C LEU A 265 4.95 -17.80 4.18
N ALA A 266 4.65 -17.62 5.46
CA ALA A 266 3.59 -16.73 5.92
C ALA A 266 3.81 -15.29 5.44
N LEU A 267 5.04 -14.79 5.49
CA LEU A 267 5.41 -13.47 4.98
C LEU A 267 5.16 -13.37 3.47
N THR A 268 5.57 -14.38 2.71
CA THR A 268 5.37 -14.42 1.26
C THR A 268 3.89 -14.46 0.91
N VAL A 269 3.09 -15.28 1.58
CA VAL A 269 1.64 -15.36 1.34
C VAL A 269 0.95 -14.06 1.75
N ALA A 270 1.27 -13.53 2.93
CA ALA A 270 0.70 -12.27 3.42
C ALA A 270 1.05 -11.10 2.51
N PHE A 271 2.24 -11.09 1.91
CA PHE A 271 2.61 -10.07 0.95
C PHE A 271 1.93 -10.28 -0.41
N VAL A 272 2.11 -11.45 -1.04
CA VAL A 272 1.70 -11.68 -2.43
C VAL A 272 0.19 -11.73 -2.62
N LEU A 273 -0.54 -12.48 -1.78
CA LEU A 273 -1.97 -12.72 -2.02
C LEU A 273 -2.80 -11.42 -2.04
N PRO A 274 -2.67 -10.51 -1.06
CA PRO A 274 -3.45 -9.27 -1.03
C PRO A 274 -3.04 -8.30 -2.15
N HIS A 275 -1.76 -8.27 -2.51
CA HIS A 275 -1.22 -7.47 -3.61
C HIS A 275 -1.74 -7.96 -4.97
N VAL A 276 -1.80 -9.26 -5.21
CA VAL A 276 -2.41 -9.83 -6.43
C VAL A 276 -3.90 -9.56 -6.48
N LEU A 277 -4.62 -9.72 -5.36
CA LEU A 277 -6.05 -9.41 -5.28
C LEU A 277 -6.35 -7.92 -5.51
N SER A 278 -5.41 -7.03 -5.18
CA SER A 278 -5.53 -5.60 -5.49
C SER A 278 -5.50 -5.26 -6.97
N LEU A 279 -5.05 -6.19 -7.83
CA LEU A 279 -5.11 -6.05 -9.28
C LEU A 279 -6.49 -6.40 -9.84
N ALA A 280 -7.35 -7.10 -9.07
CA ALA A 280 -8.66 -7.55 -9.56
C ALA A 280 -9.50 -6.43 -10.21
N PRO A 281 -9.59 -5.21 -9.63
CA PRO A 281 -10.32 -4.11 -10.24
C PRO A 281 -9.78 -3.70 -11.63
N MET A 282 -8.49 -3.89 -11.92
CA MET A 282 -7.91 -3.56 -13.23
C MET A 282 -8.38 -4.50 -14.34
N PHE A 283 -8.85 -5.70 -13.99
CA PHE A 283 -9.40 -6.69 -14.92
C PHE A 283 -10.93 -6.61 -15.04
N MET A 284 -11.59 -5.82 -14.20
CA MET A 284 -13.04 -5.61 -14.21
C MET A 284 -13.37 -4.36 -15.04
N THR A 285 -13.30 -4.46 -16.37
CA THR A 285 -13.69 -3.35 -17.26
C THR A 285 -15.19 -3.36 -17.59
N PRO A 286 -15.89 -2.21 -17.59
CA PRO A 286 -17.25 -2.12 -18.14
C PRO A 286 -17.28 -2.54 -19.62
N PRO A 287 -18.35 -3.20 -20.12
CA PRO A 287 -19.65 -3.39 -19.48
C PRO A 287 -19.80 -4.72 -18.72
N THR A 288 -18.77 -5.56 -18.64
CA THR A 288 -18.90 -6.94 -18.13
C THR A 288 -19.15 -7.03 -16.63
N VAL A 289 -18.94 -5.93 -15.89
CA VAL A 289 -19.13 -5.86 -14.44
C VAL A 289 -19.84 -4.55 -14.09
N SER A 290 -20.84 -4.60 -13.21
CA SER A 290 -21.52 -3.39 -12.74
C SER A 290 -20.54 -2.46 -12.01
N VAL A 291 -20.73 -1.15 -12.15
CA VAL A 291 -19.94 -0.14 -11.41
C VAL A 291 -19.99 -0.39 -9.89
N PHE A 292 -21.13 -0.88 -9.39
CA PHE A 292 -21.33 -1.23 -7.99
C PHE A 292 -20.41 -2.39 -7.54
N THR A 293 -20.30 -3.43 -8.36
CA THR A 293 -19.42 -4.58 -8.10
C THR A 293 -17.95 -4.16 -8.13
N MET A 294 -17.56 -3.32 -9.09
CA MET A 294 -16.21 -2.78 -9.19
C MET A 294 -15.82 -1.96 -7.94
N LEU A 295 -16.68 -1.06 -7.48
CA LEU A 295 -16.43 -0.25 -6.28
C LEU A 295 -16.35 -1.09 -4.99
N SER A 296 -17.16 -2.14 -4.89
CA SER A 296 -17.09 -3.08 -3.77
C SER A 296 -15.78 -3.87 -3.77
N ALA A 297 -15.34 -4.34 -4.95
CA ALA A 297 -14.06 -5.03 -5.12
C ALA A 297 -12.86 -4.13 -4.78
N MET A 298 -12.87 -2.86 -5.19
CA MET A 298 -11.84 -1.87 -4.81
C MET A 298 -11.81 -1.63 -3.29
N SER A 299 -12.99 -1.54 -2.66
CA SER A 299 -13.08 -1.33 -1.21
C SER A 299 -12.50 -2.52 -0.44
N ILE A 300 -12.88 -3.75 -0.80
CA ILE A 300 -12.38 -4.96 -0.13
C ILE A 300 -10.88 -5.15 -0.38
N SER A 301 -10.41 -4.96 -1.61
CA SER A 301 -8.99 -5.15 -1.95
C SER A 301 -8.07 -4.15 -1.23
N ASN A 302 -8.44 -2.87 -1.18
CA ASN A 302 -7.69 -1.86 -0.40
C ASN A 302 -7.57 -2.27 1.07
N TRP A 303 -8.63 -2.87 1.60
CA TRP A 303 -8.67 -3.38 2.97
C TRP A 303 -7.77 -4.57 3.21
N MET A 304 -7.77 -5.53 2.28
CA MET A 304 -6.88 -6.68 2.35
C MET A 304 -5.42 -6.26 2.29
N VAL A 305 -5.07 -5.32 1.41
CA VAL A 305 -3.71 -4.75 1.32
C VAL A 305 -3.34 -4.03 2.60
N PHE A 306 -4.27 -3.26 3.18
CA PHE A 306 -4.03 -2.56 4.45
C PHE A 306 -3.72 -3.54 5.59
N ALA A 307 -4.58 -4.54 5.79
CA ALA A 307 -4.37 -5.54 6.84
C ALA A 307 -3.09 -6.35 6.62
N SER A 308 -2.76 -6.63 5.36
CA SER A 308 -1.58 -7.42 5.02
C SER A 308 -0.27 -6.71 5.33
N ARG A 309 -0.21 -5.38 5.18
CA ARG A 309 0.95 -4.57 5.56
C ARG A 309 1.31 -4.72 7.04
N VAL A 310 0.32 -4.61 7.92
CA VAL A 310 0.49 -4.79 9.38
C VAL A 310 1.01 -6.19 9.71
N ILE A 311 0.46 -7.21 9.03
CA ILE A 311 0.89 -8.60 9.18
C ILE A 311 2.33 -8.77 8.67
N CYS A 312 2.65 -8.27 7.48
CA CYS A 312 3.98 -8.34 6.88
C CYS A 312 5.01 -7.67 7.79
N TYR A 313 4.74 -6.46 8.26
CA TYR A 313 5.60 -5.74 9.19
C TYR A 313 5.86 -6.56 10.47
N THR A 314 4.81 -7.13 11.07
CA THR A 314 4.94 -8.00 12.26
C THR A 314 5.77 -9.25 11.97
N LEU A 315 5.58 -9.87 10.80
CA LEU A 315 6.33 -11.06 10.39
C LEU A 315 7.80 -10.74 10.10
N LEU A 316 8.11 -9.62 9.46
CA LEU A 316 9.47 -9.14 9.24
C LEU A 316 10.22 -8.95 10.56
N HIS A 317 9.57 -8.36 11.57
CA HIS A 317 10.13 -8.25 12.92
C HIS A 317 10.42 -9.61 13.55
N LYS A 318 9.48 -10.56 13.41
CA LYS A 318 9.67 -11.94 13.92
C LYS A 318 10.82 -12.65 13.20
N VAL A 319 10.94 -12.48 11.88
CA VAL A 319 12.03 -13.06 11.08
C VAL A 319 13.37 -12.43 11.50
N SER A 320 13.46 -11.10 11.59
CA SER A 320 14.66 -10.40 12.04
C SER A 320 15.13 -10.87 13.41
N ALA A 321 14.22 -10.92 14.40
CA ALA A 321 14.53 -11.37 15.75
C ALA A 321 14.93 -12.85 15.78
N HIS A 322 14.36 -13.69 14.92
CA HIS A 322 14.68 -15.13 14.86
C HIS A 322 16.06 -15.36 14.22
N LEU A 323 16.38 -14.63 13.14
CA LEU A 323 17.70 -14.64 12.52
C LEU A 323 18.80 -14.16 13.49
N ALA A 324 18.51 -13.12 14.29
CA ALA A 324 19.41 -12.67 15.34
C ALA A 324 19.66 -13.76 16.39
N LYS A 325 18.61 -14.46 16.84
CA LYS A 325 18.72 -15.57 17.82
C LYS A 325 19.49 -16.78 17.30
N MET A 326 19.43 -17.04 15.99
CA MET A 326 20.16 -18.12 15.34
C MET A 326 21.68 -17.86 15.22
N GLY A 327 22.20 -16.75 15.75
CA GLY A 327 23.63 -16.43 15.67
C GLY A 327 24.09 -15.98 14.28
N VAL A 328 23.15 -15.77 13.34
CA VAL A 328 23.45 -15.18 12.03
C VAL A 328 23.97 -13.73 12.19
N VAL A 329 23.74 -13.12 13.36
CA VAL A 329 24.38 -11.88 13.82
C VAL A 329 25.25 -12.20 15.02
N HIS A 330 26.55 -12.41 14.81
CA HIS A 330 27.51 -12.37 15.93
C HIS A 330 27.78 -10.91 16.29
N VAL A 331 27.46 -10.55 17.53
CA VAL A 331 27.81 -9.28 18.16
C VAL A 331 29.29 -9.36 18.55
N TYR A 332 30.12 -8.50 17.96
CA TYR A 332 31.40 -8.09 18.53
C TYR A 332 31.16 -6.83 19.35
#